data_AF-N0E2A8-F1
#
_entry.id   AF-N0E2A8-F1
#
_cell.length_a   1.000
_cell.length_b   1.000
_cell.length_c   1.000
_cell.angle_alpha   90.00
_cell.angle_beta   90.00
_cell.angle_gamma   90.00
#
_symmetry.space_group_name_H-M   'P 1'
#
loop_
_entity.id
_entity.type
_entity.pdbx_description
1 polymer ?
#
loop_
_entity_poly.entity_id
_entity_poly.type
_entity_poly.pdbx_seq_one_letter_code
_entity_poly.pdbx_strand_id
1 'polypeptide(L)'
;MVRWLSLPADDRPAPDAAVTLAAQGTATVEPYAARFLPALVHAAVVPVLALAALVWVDWLSALIVVLTLPLLPFFAALIGKTTQADTDRRWAALSALSGHFVDVMRGLPTLVTYGRAERQVDVIGEVSQRHRRATMRTLKLAFLSSAALELLASISVAIVAVTVGLRLTHGTIPLMTGLVAILLAPEAYWPIRRVGAEFHAAADGAEAIATLLPQLRPLDGVVPEYRGRSSVDVRAEGLSYTHPGAHRPVLTDLTLSAGPGLTVITGPSGAGKSTLLDLLAGIRRPTEGQVHTSRAHLVTQRPFLPAGTIRAALTVGGEAPDDALWSALRAVELDGFVAALPSALATSLGDEGFGLSAGQRARLAIARAILSDAPIQLLDEPTAHLDAHACEVVHSAITQLAQRHTVIVVTHRTELVALADHHVHLDPATEKVAR
;
A
#
# COMPACT_ATOMS: atom_id res chain seq x y z
N MET A 1 -6.55 -0.53 -14.27
CA MET A 1 -6.51 -1.76 -13.45
C MET A 1 -5.12 -1.89 -12.87
N VAL A 2 -5.01 -2.21 -11.58
CA VAL A 2 -3.91 -1.82 -10.66
C VAL A 2 -2.55 -2.47 -10.99
N ARG A 3 -1.51 -1.64 -11.20
CA ARG A 3 -0.12 -2.06 -11.48
C ARG A 3 0.40 -3.12 -10.49
N TRP A 4 0.10 -3.01 -9.21
CA TRP A 4 0.58 -3.95 -8.20
C TRP A 4 0.03 -5.37 -8.36
N LEU A 5 -1.19 -5.53 -8.89
CA LEU A 5 -1.79 -6.86 -9.08
C LEU A 5 -1.16 -7.62 -10.26
N SER A 6 -0.51 -6.91 -11.19
CA SER A 6 0.17 -7.48 -12.37
C SER A 6 1.67 -7.69 -12.16
N LEU A 7 2.24 -7.12 -11.09
CA LEU A 7 3.64 -7.32 -10.74
C LEU A 7 3.83 -8.67 -10.02
N PRO A 8 4.96 -9.37 -10.27
CA PRO A 8 5.42 -10.46 -9.43
C PRO A 8 5.52 -10.03 -7.97
N ALA A 9 5.35 -10.96 -7.04
CA ALA A 9 5.33 -10.66 -5.61
C ALA A 9 6.57 -9.90 -5.12
N ASP A 10 7.74 -10.17 -5.72
CA ASP A 10 9.02 -9.56 -5.37
C ASP A 10 9.16 -8.10 -5.83
N ASP A 11 8.39 -7.68 -6.84
CA ASP A 11 8.41 -6.32 -7.38
C ASP A 11 7.30 -5.44 -6.76
N ARG A 12 6.45 -6.02 -5.92
CA ARG A 12 5.39 -5.28 -5.23
C ARG A 12 5.99 -4.46 -4.08
N PRO A 13 5.47 -3.25 -3.81
CA PRO A 13 5.85 -2.53 -2.61
C PRO A 13 5.48 -3.36 -1.38
N ALA A 14 6.29 -3.22 -0.33
CA ALA A 14 6.00 -3.83 0.96
C ALA A 14 4.60 -3.39 1.46
N PRO A 15 3.80 -4.28 2.09
CA PRO A 15 2.41 -3.99 2.43
C PRO A 15 2.23 -2.73 3.31
N ASP A 16 3.15 -2.49 4.24
CA ASP A 16 3.21 -1.31 5.09
C ASP A 16 3.46 -0.02 4.31
N ALA A 17 4.41 -0.05 3.38
CA ALA A 17 4.68 1.06 2.47
C ALA A 17 3.48 1.33 1.57
N ALA A 18 2.85 0.27 1.03
CA ALA A 18 1.66 0.36 0.19
C ALA A 18 0.47 1.01 0.93
N VAL A 19 0.19 0.60 2.17
CA VAL A 19 -0.87 1.17 3.00
C VAL A 19 -0.56 2.64 3.36
N THR A 20 0.68 2.93 3.72
CA THR A 20 1.12 4.29 4.05
C THR A 20 0.94 5.23 2.85
N LEU A 21 1.35 4.80 1.66
CA LEU A 21 1.16 5.54 0.42
C LEU A 21 -0.32 5.73 0.08
N ALA A 22 -1.13 4.67 0.23
CA ALA A 22 -2.57 4.72 -0.07
C ALA A 22 -3.36 5.61 0.89
N ALA A 23 -3.01 5.65 2.17
CA ALA A 23 -3.72 6.42 3.19
C ALA A 23 -3.12 7.82 3.40
N GLN A 24 -1.88 7.90 3.90
CA GLN A 24 -1.25 9.17 4.22
C GLN A 24 -0.78 9.90 2.95
N GLY A 25 -0.22 9.17 1.99
CA GLY A 25 0.25 9.75 0.74
C GLY A 25 -0.86 10.38 -0.10
N THR A 26 -2.07 9.82 -0.09
CA THR A 26 -3.21 10.42 -0.82
C THR A 26 -3.81 11.62 -0.09
N ALA A 27 -3.85 11.61 1.24
CA ALA A 27 -4.36 12.70 2.04
C ALA A 27 -3.54 14.00 1.89
N THR A 28 -2.23 13.90 1.62
CA THR A 28 -1.37 15.08 1.40
C THR A 28 -1.49 15.67 -0.01
N VAL A 29 -2.11 14.96 -0.96
CA VAL A 29 -2.34 15.46 -2.33
C VAL A 29 -3.36 16.59 -2.36
N GLU A 30 -4.42 16.51 -1.54
CA GLU A 30 -5.49 17.52 -1.52
C GLU A 30 -4.97 18.93 -1.19
N PRO A 31 -4.19 19.17 -0.11
CA PRO A 31 -3.61 20.48 0.17
C PRO A 31 -2.79 21.05 -0.99
N TYR A 32 -2.01 20.20 -1.67
CA TYR A 32 -1.22 20.63 -2.83
C TYR A 32 -2.11 21.07 -3.99
N ALA A 33 -3.07 20.23 -4.38
CA ALA A 33 -3.91 20.47 -5.56
C ALA A 33 -4.96 21.57 -5.34
N ALA A 34 -5.63 21.56 -4.19
CA ALA A 34 -6.79 22.42 -3.92
C ALA A 34 -6.43 23.77 -3.28
N ARG A 35 -5.28 23.88 -2.61
CA ARG A 35 -4.89 25.12 -1.88
C ARG A 35 -3.66 25.78 -2.49
N PHE A 36 -2.58 25.02 -2.69
CA PHE A 36 -1.31 25.58 -3.13
C PHE A 36 -1.27 26.00 -4.60
N LEU A 37 -1.73 25.14 -5.52
CA LEU A 37 -1.79 25.49 -6.95
C LEU A 37 -2.65 26.75 -7.21
N PRO A 38 -3.88 26.87 -6.67
CA PRO A 38 -4.65 28.11 -6.80
C PRO A 38 -3.97 29.31 -6.15
N ALA A 39 -3.27 29.14 -5.02
CA ALA A 39 -2.53 30.23 -4.38
C ALA A 39 -1.38 30.73 -5.26
N LEU A 40 -0.64 29.83 -5.93
CA LEU A 40 0.41 30.20 -6.89
C LEU A 40 -0.13 31.02 -8.05
N VAL A 41 -1.28 30.63 -8.61
CA VAL A 41 -1.93 31.40 -9.69
C VAL A 41 -2.29 32.80 -9.20
N HIS A 42 -2.90 32.93 -8.02
CA HIS A 42 -3.20 34.24 -7.44
C HIS A 42 -1.93 35.06 -7.19
N ALA A 43 -0.84 34.44 -6.72
CA ALA A 43 0.42 35.12 -6.46
C ALA A 43 1.13 35.61 -7.72
N ALA A 44 0.92 34.95 -8.87
CA ALA A 44 1.46 35.41 -10.15
C ALA A 44 0.64 36.54 -10.76
N VAL A 45 -0.69 36.53 -10.59
CA VAL A 45 -1.61 37.43 -11.31
C VAL A 45 -1.97 38.68 -10.51
N VAL A 46 -2.43 38.52 -9.27
CA VAL A 46 -3.02 39.63 -8.48
C VAL A 46 -1.99 40.72 -8.14
N PRO A 47 -0.75 40.43 -7.73
CA PRO A 47 0.24 41.48 -7.47
C PRO A 47 0.59 42.31 -8.70
N VAL A 48 0.67 41.69 -9.88
CA VAL A 48 0.95 42.38 -11.14
C VAL A 48 -0.20 43.32 -11.50
N LEU A 49 -1.45 42.87 -11.36
CA LEU A 49 -2.63 43.71 -11.59
C LEU A 49 -2.73 44.86 -10.57
N ALA A 50 -2.50 44.57 -9.29
CA ALA A 50 -2.49 45.58 -8.23
C ALA A 50 -1.41 46.63 -8.46
N LEU A 51 -0.19 46.21 -8.86
CA LEU A 51 0.90 47.12 -9.24
C LEU A 51 0.55 47.96 -10.46
N ALA A 52 -0.02 47.37 -11.52
CA ALA A 52 -0.42 48.11 -12.72
C ALA A 52 -1.49 49.18 -12.39
N ALA A 53 -2.48 48.82 -11.56
CA ALA A 53 -3.49 49.75 -11.08
C ALA A 53 -2.88 50.82 -10.14
N LEU A 54 -1.92 50.48 -9.29
CA LEU A 54 -1.17 51.43 -8.45
C LEU A 54 -0.36 52.41 -9.30
N VAL A 55 0.32 51.96 -10.36
CA VAL A 55 1.07 52.86 -11.27
C VAL A 55 0.12 53.87 -11.92
N TRP A 56 -1.09 53.44 -12.28
CA TRP A 56 -2.12 54.31 -12.86
C TRP A 56 -2.67 55.34 -11.86
N VAL A 57 -2.88 54.93 -10.61
CA VAL A 57 -3.50 55.76 -9.56
C VAL A 57 -2.46 56.67 -8.88
N ASP A 58 -1.36 56.09 -8.41
CA ASP A 58 -0.28 56.79 -7.72
C ASP A 58 1.08 56.08 -7.88
N TRP A 59 1.91 56.61 -8.78
CA TRP A 59 3.22 56.04 -9.10
C TRP A 59 4.18 55.94 -7.92
N LEU A 60 4.08 56.83 -6.92
CA LEU A 60 4.96 56.81 -5.75
C LEU A 60 4.61 55.65 -4.81
N SER A 61 3.31 55.42 -4.56
CA SER A 61 2.84 54.23 -3.85
C SER A 61 3.22 52.95 -4.60
N ALA A 62 3.11 52.95 -5.93
CA ALA A 62 3.58 51.84 -6.76
C ALA A 62 5.08 51.57 -6.57
N LEU A 63 5.92 52.62 -6.56
CA LEU A 63 7.36 52.50 -6.33
C LEU A 63 7.68 51.89 -4.97
N ILE A 64 6.97 52.31 -3.90
CA ILE A 64 7.13 51.71 -2.56
C ILE A 64 6.85 50.20 -2.65
N VAL A 65 5.72 49.81 -3.25
CA VAL A 65 5.36 48.40 -3.39
C VAL A 65 6.36 47.63 -4.26
N VAL A 66 6.82 48.18 -5.38
CA VAL A 66 7.85 47.54 -6.23
C VAL A 66 9.15 47.31 -5.47
N LEU A 67 9.53 48.21 -4.56
CA LEU A 67 10.75 48.08 -3.77
C LEU A 67 10.61 47.08 -2.62
N THR A 68 9.43 46.99 -2.00
CA THR A 68 9.21 46.12 -0.82
C THR A 68 8.69 44.73 -1.19
N LEU A 69 7.92 44.57 -2.27
CA LEU A 69 7.31 43.31 -2.68
C LEU A 69 8.33 42.18 -2.92
N PRO A 70 9.50 42.42 -3.58
CA PRO A 70 10.53 41.39 -3.79
C PRO A 70 11.19 40.91 -2.50
N LEU A 71 11.10 41.66 -1.40
CA LEU A 71 11.63 41.22 -0.12
C LEU A 71 10.82 40.03 0.43
N LEU A 72 9.52 39.93 0.15
CA LEU A 72 8.69 38.80 0.62
C LEU A 72 9.21 37.44 0.11
N PRO A 73 9.36 37.19 -1.21
CA PRO A 73 9.90 35.92 -1.70
C PRO A 73 11.37 35.71 -1.30
N PHE A 74 12.16 36.79 -1.15
CA PHE A 74 13.53 36.68 -0.64
C PHE A 74 13.57 36.12 0.79
N PHE A 75 12.78 36.69 1.71
CA PHE A 75 12.68 36.19 3.09
C PHE A 75 12.04 34.80 3.16
N ALA A 76 11.03 34.53 2.32
CA ALA A 76 10.44 33.20 2.21
C ALA A 76 11.47 32.15 1.78
N ALA A 77 12.32 32.45 0.79
CA ALA A 77 13.38 31.56 0.33
C ALA A 77 14.48 31.35 1.38
N LEU A 78 14.84 32.40 2.12
CA LEU A 78 15.84 32.33 3.20
C LEU A 78 15.38 31.42 4.34
N ILE A 79 14.10 31.49 4.72
CA ILE A 79 13.50 30.64 5.76
C ILE A 79 13.22 29.20 5.23
N GLY A 80 12.85 29.09 3.95
CA GLY A 80 12.60 27.80 3.29
C GLY A 80 13.85 26.94 3.15
N LYS A 81 15.00 27.52 2.78
CA LYS A 81 16.28 26.78 2.61
C LYS A 81 16.79 26.14 3.90
N THR A 82 16.49 26.71 5.06
CA THR A 82 16.78 26.10 6.38
C THR A 82 15.85 24.94 6.74
N THR A 83 14.75 24.75 6.01
CA THR A 83 13.71 23.75 6.30
C THR A 83 13.83 22.49 5.42
N GLN A 84 14.40 22.60 4.22
CA GLN A 84 14.42 21.52 3.22
C GLN A 84 15.21 20.28 3.66
N ALA A 85 16.34 20.45 4.35
CA ALA A 85 17.16 19.33 4.85
C ALA A 85 16.49 18.52 5.97
N ASP A 86 15.47 19.07 6.61
CA ASP A 86 14.73 18.44 7.69
C ASP A 86 13.53 17.63 7.15
N THR A 87 12.94 17.98 6.00
CA THR A 87 11.75 17.32 5.44
C THR A 87 12.07 15.94 4.88
N ASP A 88 13.14 15.80 4.10
CA ASP A 88 13.53 14.54 3.44
C ASP A 88 13.85 13.42 4.45
N ARG A 89 14.39 13.77 5.63
CA ARG A 89 14.68 12.80 6.71
C ARG A 89 13.42 12.40 7.49
N ARG A 90 12.36 13.22 7.48
CA ARG A 90 11.12 12.97 8.23
C ARG A 90 10.26 11.91 7.54
N TRP A 91 10.23 11.86 6.22
CA TRP A 91 9.39 10.92 5.47
C TRP A 91 9.81 9.45 5.64
N ALA A 92 11.12 9.17 5.58
CA ALA A 92 11.68 7.83 5.81
C ALA A 92 11.42 7.33 7.24
N ALA A 93 11.49 8.22 8.24
CA ALA A 93 11.20 7.89 9.63
C ALA A 93 9.70 7.73 9.90
N LEU A 94 8.83 8.44 9.17
CA LEU A 94 7.37 8.37 9.32
C LEU A 94 6.80 7.06 8.76
N SER A 95 7.31 6.59 7.62
CA SER A 95 6.87 5.34 6.99
C SER A 95 7.17 4.11 7.88
N ALA A 96 8.29 4.13 8.62
CA ALA A 96 8.65 3.08 9.57
C ALA A 96 7.73 3.04 10.82
N LEU A 97 7.00 4.12 11.14
CA LEU A 97 6.15 4.21 12.33
C LEU A 97 4.75 3.64 12.12
N SER A 98 4.16 3.86 10.94
CA SER A 98 2.84 3.34 10.58
C SER A 98 2.83 1.81 10.51
N GLY A 99 3.88 1.21 9.93
CA GLY A 99 4.07 -0.26 9.94
C GLY A 99 4.22 -0.82 11.35
N HIS A 100 5.01 -0.15 12.20
CA HIS A 100 5.24 -0.60 13.57
C HIS A 100 3.95 -0.61 14.42
N PHE A 101 3.06 0.36 14.26
CA PHE A 101 1.79 0.37 15.01
C PHE A 101 0.88 -0.81 14.61
N VAL A 102 0.78 -1.09 13.31
CA VAL A 102 -0.01 -2.23 12.79
C VAL A 102 0.59 -3.56 13.26
N ASP A 103 1.91 -3.70 13.24
CA ASP A 103 2.60 -4.90 13.74
C ASP A 103 2.38 -5.12 15.24
N VAL A 104 2.39 -4.04 16.02
CA VAL A 104 2.11 -4.12 17.47
C VAL A 104 0.66 -4.51 17.73
N MET A 105 -0.29 -3.97 16.99
CA MET A 105 -1.71 -4.36 17.08
C MET A 105 -1.90 -5.85 16.72
N ARG A 106 -1.21 -6.34 15.68
CA ARG A 106 -1.21 -7.76 15.30
C ARG A 106 -0.57 -8.66 16.36
N GLY A 107 0.49 -8.19 17.02
CA GLY A 107 1.20 -8.91 18.07
C GLY A 107 0.62 -8.76 19.49
N LEU A 108 -0.41 -7.93 19.68
CA LEU A 108 -0.97 -7.61 20.98
C LEU A 108 -1.45 -8.83 21.77
N PRO A 109 -2.14 -9.83 21.17
CA PRO A 109 -2.53 -11.05 21.88
C PRO A 109 -1.31 -11.76 22.47
N THR A 110 -0.23 -11.87 21.70
CA THR A 110 1.05 -12.44 22.17
C THR A 110 1.62 -11.62 23.32
N LEU A 111 1.68 -10.29 23.20
CA LEU A 111 2.21 -9.41 24.25
C LEU A 111 1.42 -9.52 25.57
N VAL A 112 0.10 -9.71 25.50
CA VAL A 112 -0.76 -9.94 26.67
C VAL A 112 -0.46 -11.29 27.30
N THR A 113 -0.35 -12.36 26.51
CA THR A 113 -0.01 -13.71 27.03
C THR A 113 1.34 -13.76 27.75
N TYR A 114 2.32 -12.97 27.30
CA TYR A 114 3.64 -12.89 27.94
C TYR A 114 3.75 -11.82 29.04
N GLY A 115 2.66 -11.12 29.39
CA GLY A 115 2.65 -10.06 30.41
C GLY A 115 3.52 -8.85 30.06
N ARG A 116 3.73 -8.58 28.77
CA ARG A 116 4.60 -7.50 28.25
C ARG A 116 3.83 -6.32 27.66
N ALA A 117 2.50 -6.36 27.68
CA ALA A 117 1.64 -5.34 27.10
C ALA A 117 1.96 -3.92 27.63
N GLU A 118 2.17 -3.74 28.94
CA GLU A 118 2.47 -2.43 29.53
C GLU A 118 3.77 -1.81 29.01
N ARG A 119 4.83 -2.62 28.82
CA ARG A 119 6.11 -2.13 28.28
C ARG A 119 5.99 -1.67 26.83
N GLN A 120 5.03 -2.21 26.08
CA GLN A 120 4.73 -1.77 24.73
C GLN A 120 3.99 -0.43 24.70
N VAL A 121 3.16 -0.13 25.72
CA VAL A 121 2.48 1.17 25.87
C VAL A 121 3.51 2.29 26.03
N ASP A 122 4.58 2.08 26.81
CA ASP A 122 5.65 3.06 26.98
C ASP A 122 6.36 3.35 25.65
N VAL A 123 6.66 2.31 24.86
CA VAL A 123 7.29 2.45 23.54
C VAL A 123 6.39 3.22 22.57
N ILE A 124 5.10 2.91 22.52
CA ILE A 124 4.11 3.68 21.73
C ILE A 124 4.05 5.12 22.21
N GLY A 125 4.07 5.35 23.54
CA GLY A 125 4.10 6.67 24.15
C GLY A 125 5.32 7.49 23.72
N GLU A 126 6.52 6.91 23.75
CA GLU A 126 7.74 7.56 23.27
C GLU A 126 7.69 7.91 21.79
N VAL A 127 7.21 6.99 20.95
CA VAL A 127 7.04 7.18 19.51
C VAL A 127 6.07 8.32 19.24
N SER A 128 4.91 8.33 19.91
CA SER A 128 3.90 9.38 19.80
C SER A 128 4.46 10.74 20.25
N GLN A 129 5.25 10.77 21.34
CA GLN A 129 5.91 12.00 21.80
C GLN A 129 6.96 12.51 20.81
N ARG A 130 7.74 11.62 20.19
CA ARG A 130 8.69 11.99 19.13
C ARG A 130 7.95 12.60 17.94
N HIS A 131 6.84 11.99 17.52
CA HIS A 131 5.98 12.52 16.46
C HIS A 131 5.42 13.90 16.82
N ARG A 132 4.82 14.05 18.01
CA ARG A 132 4.30 15.34 18.50
C ARG A 132 5.36 16.43 18.49
N ARG A 133 6.59 16.15 18.96
CA ARG A 133 7.70 17.11 18.97
C ARG A 133 8.11 17.52 17.55
N ALA A 134 8.19 16.57 16.62
CA ALA A 134 8.54 16.84 15.23
C ALA A 134 7.47 17.68 14.51
N THR A 135 6.19 17.33 14.68
CA THR A 135 5.06 18.08 14.13
C THR A 135 5.01 19.49 14.71
N MET A 136 5.14 19.64 16.03
CA MET A 136 5.16 20.97 16.66
C MET A 136 6.34 21.83 16.22
N ARG A 137 7.51 21.24 15.98
CA ARG A 137 8.66 21.97 15.41
C ARG A 137 8.35 22.48 14.00
N THR A 138 7.75 21.64 13.16
CA THR A 138 7.36 22.00 11.79
C THR A 138 6.31 23.11 11.78
N LEU A 139 5.27 22.99 12.62
CA LEU A 139 4.26 24.04 12.78
C LEU A 139 4.87 25.34 13.29
N LYS A 140 5.78 25.31 14.28
CA LYS A 140 6.46 26.51 14.77
C LYS A 140 7.24 27.23 13.67
N LEU A 141 7.96 26.48 12.82
CA LEU A 141 8.67 27.03 11.67
C LEU A 141 7.70 27.68 10.66
N ALA A 142 6.62 26.97 10.31
CA ALA A 142 5.61 27.48 9.38
C ALA A 142 4.93 28.76 9.91
N PHE A 143 4.54 28.79 11.19
CA PHE A 143 3.95 29.97 11.82
C PHE A 143 4.92 31.13 11.94
N LEU A 144 6.19 30.88 12.30
CA LEU A 144 7.20 31.94 12.38
C LEU A 144 7.50 32.54 11.01
N SER A 145 7.54 31.72 9.96
CA SER A 145 7.64 32.16 8.56
C SER A 145 6.45 33.04 8.17
N SER A 146 5.22 32.57 8.43
CA SER A 146 4.00 33.33 8.13
C SER A 146 3.95 34.66 8.90
N ALA A 147 4.35 34.66 10.18
CA ALA A 147 4.38 35.88 11.00
C ALA A 147 5.41 36.89 10.48
N ALA A 148 6.59 36.44 10.04
CA ALA A 148 7.60 37.31 9.43
C ALA A 148 7.09 37.97 8.13
N LEU A 149 6.42 37.19 7.26
CA LEU A 149 5.81 37.70 6.03
C LEU A 149 4.67 38.69 6.31
N GLU A 150 3.87 38.43 7.35
CA GLU A 150 2.78 39.33 7.77
C GLU A 150 3.32 40.67 8.29
N LEU A 151 4.38 40.65 9.11
CA LEU A 151 5.04 41.86 9.61
C LEU A 151 5.62 42.71 8.48
N LEU A 152 6.31 42.09 7.52
CA LEU A 152 6.91 42.80 6.39
C LEU A 152 5.85 43.48 5.51
N ALA A 153 4.76 42.77 5.21
CA ALA A 153 3.66 43.34 4.44
C ALA A 153 2.96 44.48 5.20
N SER A 154 2.75 44.32 6.52
CA SER A 154 2.13 45.34 7.37
C SER A 154 2.96 46.61 7.43
N ILE A 155 4.29 46.50 7.59
CA ILE A 155 5.21 47.63 7.53
C ILE A 155 5.15 48.31 6.16
N SER A 156 5.11 47.52 5.09
CA SER A 156 5.06 48.07 3.73
C SER A 156 3.76 48.85 3.47
N VAL A 157 2.61 48.32 3.89
CA VAL A 157 1.31 49.01 3.83
C VAL A 157 1.32 50.28 4.70
N ALA A 158 1.92 50.21 5.90
CA ALA A 158 2.04 51.38 6.78
C ALA A 158 2.87 52.49 6.14
N ILE A 159 3.97 52.16 5.45
CA ILE A 159 4.80 53.13 4.72
C ILE A 159 3.98 53.80 3.60
N VAL A 160 3.19 53.04 2.85
CA VAL A 160 2.27 53.60 1.85
C VAL A 160 1.26 54.55 2.50
N ALA A 161 0.61 54.11 3.59
CA ALA A 161 -0.39 54.91 4.30
C ALA A 161 0.16 56.23 4.85
N VAL A 162 1.35 56.22 5.48
CA VAL A 162 2.00 57.43 5.99
C VAL A 162 2.40 58.37 4.85
N THR A 163 2.95 57.83 3.76
CA THR A 163 3.36 58.62 2.58
C THR A 163 2.16 59.30 1.92
N VAL A 164 1.07 58.54 1.73
CA VAL A 164 -0.20 59.07 1.19
C VAL A 164 -0.80 60.11 2.14
N GLY A 165 -0.82 59.84 3.44
CA GLY A 165 -1.32 60.75 4.47
C GLY A 165 -0.61 62.11 4.46
N LEU A 166 0.73 62.11 4.44
CA LEU A 166 1.53 63.34 4.32
C LEU A 166 1.26 64.08 3.00
N ARG A 167 1.04 63.36 1.91
CA ARG A 167 0.75 63.98 0.61
C ARG A 167 -0.64 64.58 0.54
N LEU A 168 -1.62 64.01 1.24
CA LEU A 168 -2.96 64.57 1.41
C LEU A 168 -2.92 65.84 2.26
N THR A 169 -2.17 65.87 3.36
CA THR A 169 -2.07 67.06 4.23
C THR A 169 -1.42 68.25 3.52
N HIS A 170 -0.46 68.00 2.63
CA HIS A 170 0.17 69.04 1.80
C HIS A 170 -0.62 69.38 0.53
N GLY A 171 -1.78 68.74 0.29
CA GLY A 171 -2.62 68.99 -0.89
C GLY A 171 -2.02 68.53 -2.22
N THR A 172 -1.03 67.63 -2.21
CA THR A 172 -0.32 67.17 -3.42
C THR A 172 -1.08 66.07 -4.18
N ILE A 173 -2.06 65.42 -3.55
CA ILE A 173 -2.94 64.41 -4.15
C ILE A 173 -4.39 64.59 -3.67
N PRO A 174 -5.39 64.22 -4.49
CA PRO A 174 -6.79 64.22 -4.06
C PRO A 174 -7.11 63.02 -3.15
N LEU A 175 -8.12 63.20 -2.29
CA LEU A 175 -8.54 62.19 -1.30
C LEU A 175 -8.87 60.82 -1.94
N MET A 176 -9.60 60.82 -3.06
CA MET A 176 -9.97 59.58 -3.75
C MET A 176 -8.76 58.79 -4.22
N THR A 177 -7.75 59.45 -4.80
CA THR A 177 -6.50 58.81 -5.23
C THR A 177 -5.75 58.21 -4.04
N GLY A 178 -5.65 58.97 -2.93
CA GLY A 178 -5.01 58.48 -1.71
C GLY A 178 -5.73 57.27 -1.12
N LEU A 179 -7.06 57.32 -1.04
CA LEU A 179 -7.87 56.23 -0.49
C LEU A 179 -7.76 54.96 -1.34
N VAL A 180 -7.83 55.09 -2.68
CA VAL A 180 -7.66 53.95 -3.60
C VAL A 180 -6.27 53.35 -3.47
N ALA A 181 -5.21 54.17 -3.39
CA ALA A 181 -3.84 53.69 -3.21
C ALA A 181 -3.67 52.90 -1.89
N ILE A 182 -4.25 53.39 -0.79
CA ILE A 182 -4.20 52.71 0.51
C ILE A 182 -4.97 51.39 0.48
N LEU A 183 -6.16 51.34 -0.13
CA LEU A 183 -6.98 50.13 -0.20
C LEU A 183 -6.39 49.08 -1.13
N LEU A 184 -5.71 49.50 -2.21
CA LEU A 184 -5.12 48.61 -3.21
C LEU A 184 -3.75 48.06 -2.78
N ALA A 185 -3.02 48.76 -1.90
CA ALA A 185 -1.70 48.32 -1.47
C ALA A 185 -1.69 46.92 -0.80
N PRO A 186 -2.58 46.58 0.16
CA PRO A 186 -2.65 45.24 0.75
C PRO A 186 -2.89 44.10 -0.25
N GLU A 187 -3.64 44.36 -1.32
CA GLU A 187 -3.99 43.38 -2.37
C GLU A 187 -2.75 42.89 -3.12
N ALA A 188 -1.69 43.71 -3.23
CA ALA A 188 -0.44 43.29 -3.84
C ALA A 188 0.32 42.25 -2.99
N TYR A 189 0.17 42.28 -1.66
CA TYR A 189 0.93 41.41 -0.76
C TYR A 189 0.19 40.14 -0.36
N TRP A 190 -1.14 40.17 -0.24
CA TRP A 190 -1.93 39.04 0.29
C TRP A 190 -1.69 37.70 -0.44
N PRO A 191 -1.66 37.66 -1.79
CA PRO A 191 -1.43 36.41 -2.53
C PRO A 191 -0.08 35.75 -2.24
N ILE A 192 0.99 36.56 -2.13
CA ILE A 192 2.34 36.06 -1.87
C ILE A 192 2.43 35.47 -0.45
N ARG A 193 1.80 36.13 0.53
CA ARG A 193 1.74 35.61 1.92
C ARG A 193 1.01 34.27 1.98
N ARG A 194 -0.09 34.15 1.24
CA ARG A 194 -0.88 32.91 1.17
C ARG A 194 -0.07 31.75 0.62
N VAL A 195 0.74 31.97 -0.43
CA VAL A 195 1.66 30.94 -0.96
C VAL A 195 2.68 30.51 0.10
N GLY A 196 3.25 31.45 0.84
CA GLY A 196 4.21 31.14 1.93
C GLY A 196 3.60 30.27 3.03
N ALA A 197 2.33 30.52 3.40
CA ALA A 197 1.62 29.72 4.40
C ALA A 197 1.30 28.29 3.90
N GLU A 198 0.95 28.14 2.62
CA GLU A 198 0.57 26.85 2.03
C GLU A 198 1.78 26.00 1.59
N PHE A 199 2.95 26.62 1.38
CA PHE A 199 4.14 25.95 0.84
C PHE A 199 4.56 24.70 1.64
N HIS A 200 4.53 24.77 2.97
CA HIS A 200 4.94 23.65 3.82
C HIS A 200 3.96 22.48 3.77
N ALA A 201 2.65 22.76 3.77
CA ALA A 201 1.63 21.71 3.63
C ALA A 201 1.62 21.09 2.23
N ALA A 202 2.02 21.86 1.22
CA ALA A 202 2.04 21.44 -0.17
C ALA A 202 3.30 20.63 -0.54
N ALA A 203 4.43 20.85 0.13
CA ALA A 203 5.68 20.13 -0.12
C ALA A 203 5.49 18.61 0.07
N ASP A 204 4.82 18.21 1.16
CA ASP A 204 4.49 16.80 1.44
C ASP A 204 3.60 16.18 0.34
N GLY A 205 2.67 16.96 -0.20
CA GLY A 205 1.83 16.53 -1.33
C GLY A 205 2.59 16.38 -2.63
N ALA A 206 3.53 17.27 -2.93
CA ALA A 206 4.35 17.20 -4.14
C ALA A 206 5.25 15.95 -4.14
N GLU A 207 5.86 15.63 -2.99
CA GLU A 207 6.67 14.41 -2.82
C GLU A 207 5.80 13.13 -2.89
N ALA A 208 4.62 13.15 -2.27
CA ALA A 208 3.67 12.05 -2.37
C ALA A 208 3.23 11.80 -3.83
N ILE A 209 2.91 12.85 -4.59
CA ILE A 209 2.60 12.73 -6.03
C ILE A 209 3.80 12.16 -6.79
N ALA A 210 5.01 12.67 -6.57
CA ALA A 210 6.22 12.16 -7.24
C ALA A 210 6.45 10.67 -6.98
N THR A 211 6.09 10.18 -5.79
CA THR A 211 6.19 8.77 -5.41
C THR A 211 5.05 7.92 -5.96
N LEU A 212 3.82 8.44 -5.96
CA LEU A 212 2.60 7.72 -6.37
C LEU A 212 2.44 7.65 -7.89
N LEU A 213 2.74 8.74 -8.62
CA LEU A 213 2.48 8.84 -10.06
C LEU A 213 3.16 7.73 -10.87
N PRO A 214 4.43 7.35 -10.61
CA PRO A 214 5.05 6.20 -11.27
C PRO A 214 4.28 4.91 -11.01
N GLN A 215 3.77 4.70 -9.79
CA GLN A 215 3.06 3.48 -9.38
C GLN A 215 1.66 3.37 -10.00
N LEU A 216 1.04 4.49 -10.38
CA LEU A 216 -0.27 4.55 -11.01
C LEU A 216 -0.24 4.36 -12.53
N ARG A 217 0.92 4.44 -13.18
CA ARG A 217 1.03 4.24 -14.63
C ARG A 217 0.60 2.81 -14.99
N PRO A 218 -0.39 2.63 -15.89
CA PRO A 218 -0.75 1.30 -16.37
C PRO A 218 0.47 0.66 -17.04
N LEU A 219 0.68 -0.63 -16.79
CA LEU A 219 1.64 -1.41 -17.58
C LEU A 219 0.99 -1.69 -18.93
N ASP A 220 1.62 -1.22 -20.00
CA ASP A 220 1.26 -1.65 -21.35
C ASP A 220 1.52 -3.17 -21.44
N GLY A 221 0.47 -3.97 -21.62
CA GLY A 221 0.59 -5.36 -22.08
C GLY A 221 0.98 -6.44 -21.07
N VAL A 222 0.85 -6.24 -19.75
CA VAL A 222 1.22 -7.27 -18.74
C VAL A 222 0.00 -7.76 -17.93
N VAL A 223 -1.11 -8.07 -18.59
CA VAL A 223 -1.94 -9.16 -18.09
C VAL A 223 -1.26 -10.41 -18.63
N PRO A 224 -0.92 -11.44 -17.82
CA PRO A 224 -0.53 -12.72 -18.36
C PRO A 224 -1.67 -13.17 -19.28
N GLU A 225 -1.48 -12.98 -20.59
CA GLU A 225 -2.36 -13.52 -21.58
C GLU A 225 -2.15 -15.02 -21.44
N TYR A 226 -3.07 -15.70 -20.74
CA TYR A 226 -3.13 -17.15 -20.71
C TYR A 226 -3.41 -17.61 -22.14
N ARG A 227 -2.36 -17.60 -22.97
CA ARG A 227 -2.40 -18.00 -24.37
C ARG A 227 -2.51 -19.50 -24.41
N GLY A 228 -3.72 -20.00 -24.43
CA GLY A 228 -3.96 -21.41 -24.72
C GLY A 228 -5.25 -21.94 -24.10
N ARG A 229 -5.86 -22.88 -24.84
CA ARG A 229 -6.87 -23.81 -24.34
C ARG A 229 -6.53 -24.27 -22.92
N SER A 230 -7.55 -24.48 -22.09
CA SER A 230 -7.50 -25.03 -20.73
C SER A 230 -6.57 -26.24 -20.57
N SER A 231 -5.26 -25.99 -20.56
CA SER A 231 -4.25 -27.02 -20.42
C SER A 231 -4.23 -27.42 -18.96
N VAL A 232 -4.41 -28.70 -18.73
CA VAL A 232 -4.26 -29.33 -17.42
C VAL A 232 -2.78 -29.61 -17.13
N ASP A 233 -1.92 -29.64 -18.14
CA ASP A 233 -0.50 -29.92 -17.95
C ASP A 233 0.26 -28.73 -17.34
N VAL A 234 1.12 -29.04 -16.37
CA VAL A 234 2.09 -28.15 -15.73
C VAL A 234 3.49 -28.66 -16.05
N ARG A 235 4.35 -27.79 -16.60
CA ARG A 235 5.77 -28.08 -16.81
C ARG A 235 6.65 -26.96 -16.27
N ALA A 236 7.64 -27.31 -15.47
CA ALA A 236 8.73 -26.44 -15.09
C ALA A 236 10.03 -27.02 -15.67
N GLU A 237 10.80 -26.20 -16.37
CA GLU A 237 12.02 -26.62 -17.08
C GLU A 237 13.21 -25.80 -16.58
N GLY A 238 14.20 -26.48 -15.97
CA GLY A 238 15.44 -25.86 -15.48
C GLY A 238 15.22 -24.72 -14.48
N LEU A 239 14.22 -24.86 -13.61
CA LEU A 239 13.75 -23.80 -12.73
C LEU A 239 14.77 -23.49 -11.63
N SER A 240 15.30 -22.28 -11.64
CA SER A 240 16.10 -21.74 -10.53
C SER A 240 15.49 -20.45 -10.00
N TYR A 241 15.51 -20.28 -8.69
CA TYR A 241 14.95 -19.09 -8.05
C TYR A 241 15.74 -18.69 -6.81
N THR A 242 16.00 -17.38 -6.70
CA THR A 242 16.65 -16.74 -5.56
C THR A 242 15.77 -15.63 -5.03
N HIS A 243 15.47 -15.63 -3.73
CA HIS A 243 14.72 -14.53 -3.12
C HIS A 243 15.50 -13.20 -3.21
N PRO A 244 14.82 -12.05 -3.38
CA PRO A 244 15.47 -10.75 -3.37
C PRO A 244 16.31 -10.55 -2.10
N GLY A 245 17.57 -10.14 -2.27
CA GLY A 245 18.51 -9.94 -1.17
C GLY A 245 19.11 -11.22 -0.57
N ALA A 246 18.70 -12.41 -1.03
CA ALA A 246 19.36 -13.66 -0.67
C ALA A 246 20.59 -13.90 -1.55
N HIS A 247 21.64 -14.47 -0.97
CA HIS A 247 22.87 -14.84 -1.69
C HIS A 247 22.85 -16.27 -2.25
N ARG A 248 21.85 -17.08 -1.86
CA ARG A 248 21.76 -18.49 -2.24
C ARG A 248 20.42 -18.77 -2.90
N PRO A 249 20.40 -19.53 -4.01
CA PRO A 249 19.16 -19.99 -4.61
C PRO A 249 18.43 -20.93 -3.65
N VAL A 250 17.10 -20.86 -3.65
CA VAL A 250 16.24 -21.79 -2.91
C VAL A 250 15.82 -22.98 -3.78
N LEU A 251 15.75 -22.78 -5.10
CA LEU A 251 15.56 -23.82 -6.10
C LEU A 251 16.68 -23.72 -7.14
N THR A 252 17.20 -24.86 -7.58
CA THR A 252 18.30 -24.94 -8.55
C THR A 252 17.98 -26.01 -9.59
N ASP A 253 17.91 -25.62 -10.87
CA ASP A 253 17.78 -26.52 -12.03
C ASP A 253 16.66 -27.58 -11.89
N LEU A 254 15.53 -27.18 -11.29
CA LEU A 254 14.42 -28.08 -11.02
C LEU A 254 13.57 -28.28 -12.29
N THR A 255 13.39 -29.54 -12.69
CA THR A 255 12.46 -29.90 -13.75
C THR A 255 11.31 -30.74 -13.18
N LEU A 256 10.08 -30.34 -13.47
CA LEU A 256 8.85 -30.96 -12.99
C LEU A 256 7.83 -31.03 -14.14
N SER A 257 7.15 -32.17 -14.28
CA SER A 257 5.99 -32.29 -15.17
C SER A 257 4.85 -32.96 -14.42
N ALA A 258 3.68 -32.36 -14.43
CA ALA A 258 2.45 -32.90 -13.82
C ALA A 258 1.28 -32.77 -14.81
N GLY A 259 0.51 -33.84 -14.97
CA GLY A 259 -0.73 -33.87 -15.75
C GLY A 259 -1.95 -34.02 -14.84
N PRO A 260 -3.14 -34.37 -15.37
CA PRO A 260 -4.31 -34.70 -14.56
C PRO A 260 -4.01 -35.77 -13.52
N GLY A 261 -4.57 -35.63 -12.31
CA GLY A 261 -4.28 -36.51 -11.18
C GLY A 261 -3.60 -35.80 -10.02
N LEU A 262 -3.15 -36.58 -9.04
CA LEU A 262 -2.57 -36.14 -7.79
C LEU A 262 -1.05 -36.30 -7.82
N THR A 263 -0.35 -35.17 -7.89
CA THR A 263 1.10 -35.10 -7.68
C THR A 263 1.40 -34.60 -6.27
N VAL A 264 2.16 -35.37 -5.48
CA VAL A 264 2.58 -34.98 -4.14
C VAL A 264 4.05 -34.60 -4.14
N ILE A 265 4.37 -33.47 -3.49
CA ILE A 265 5.72 -32.96 -3.30
C ILE A 265 6.07 -33.06 -1.81
N THR A 266 7.14 -33.77 -1.49
CA THR A 266 7.70 -33.85 -0.14
C THR A 266 9.13 -33.30 -0.11
N GLY A 267 9.66 -33.02 1.07
CA GLY A 267 11.01 -32.48 1.23
C GLY A 267 11.17 -31.81 2.59
N PRO A 268 12.41 -31.62 3.08
CA PRO A 268 12.65 -30.98 4.37
C PRO A 268 12.11 -29.54 4.43
N SER A 269 11.95 -29.02 5.65
CA SER A 269 11.60 -27.60 5.83
C SER A 269 12.68 -26.72 5.20
N GLY A 270 12.26 -25.67 4.49
CA GLY A 270 13.18 -24.77 3.77
C GLY A 270 13.68 -25.26 2.40
N ALA A 271 13.26 -26.43 1.91
CA ALA A 271 13.63 -26.91 0.57
C ALA A 271 13.03 -26.12 -0.61
N GLY A 272 12.18 -25.12 -0.36
CA GLY A 272 11.55 -24.31 -1.41
C GLY A 272 10.19 -24.80 -1.91
N LYS A 273 9.50 -25.69 -1.18
CA LYS A 273 8.21 -26.27 -1.58
C LYS A 273 7.11 -25.22 -1.82
N SER A 274 6.89 -24.32 -0.85
CA SER A 274 5.94 -23.20 -1.01
C SER A 274 6.37 -22.24 -2.13
N THR A 275 7.69 -22.01 -2.26
CA THR A 275 8.25 -21.18 -3.34
C THR A 275 7.99 -21.77 -4.72
N LEU A 276 8.07 -23.11 -4.85
CA LEU A 276 7.71 -23.80 -6.09
C LEU A 276 6.23 -23.60 -6.41
N LEU A 277 5.31 -23.74 -5.45
CA LEU A 277 3.89 -23.47 -5.68
C LEU A 277 3.65 -22.00 -6.10
N ASP A 278 4.34 -21.02 -5.50
CA ASP A 278 4.25 -19.62 -5.91
C ASP A 278 4.70 -19.39 -7.36
N LEU A 279 5.76 -20.09 -7.80
CA LEU A 279 6.27 -20.03 -9.18
C LEU A 279 5.27 -20.69 -10.15
N LEU A 280 4.72 -21.85 -9.79
CA LEU A 280 3.70 -22.54 -10.59
C LEU A 280 2.39 -21.75 -10.68
N ALA A 281 2.06 -20.98 -9.64
CA ALA A 281 0.91 -20.08 -9.61
C ALA A 281 1.13 -18.77 -10.39
N GLY A 282 2.35 -18.50 -10.86
CA GLY A 282 2.72 -17.23 -11.50
C GLY A 282 2.75 -16.03 -10.54
N ILE A 283 2.75 -16.28 -9.23
CA ILE A 283 2.88 -15.23 -8.20
C ILE A 283 4.30 -14.67 -8.19
N ARG A 284 5.30 -15.54 -8.45
CA ARG A 284 6.71 -15.20 -8.59
C ARG A 284 7.20 -15.53 -9.99
N ARG A 285 8.29 -14.88 -10.42
CA ARG A 285 8.98 -15.22 -11.66
C ARG A 285 10.28 -15.96 -11.34
N PRO A 286 10.61 -17.02 -12.09
CA PRO A 286 11.89 -17.69 -11.90
C PRO A 286 13.06 -16.76 -12.25
N THR A 287 14.19 -16.98 -11.59
CA THR A 287 15.46 -16.32 -11.93
C THR A 287 16.03 -16.91 -13.22
N GLU A 288 15.94 -18.24 -13.38
CA GLU A 288 16.30 -18.98 -14.58
C GLU A 288 15.28 -20.10 -14.84
N GLY A 289 15.16 -20.54 -16.10
CA GLY A 289 14.20 -21.55 -16.51
C GLY A 289 12.82 -20.97 -16.86
N GLN A 290 11.86 -21.85 -17.14
CA GLN A 290 10.51 -21.46 -17.56
C GLN A 290 9.44 -22.32 -16.87
N VAL A 291 8.26 -21.73 -16.69
CA VAL A 291 7.05 -22.41 -16.22
C VAL A 291 5.99 -22.32 -17.31
N HIS A 292 5.57 -23.46 -17.81
CA HIS A 292 4.43 -23.62 -18.70
C HIS A 292 3.25 -24.14 -17.88
N THR A 293 2.28 -23.26 -17.63
CA THR A 293 1.13 -23.52 -16.76
C THR A 293 -0.09 -22.78 -17.31
N SER A 294 -1.27 -23.16 -16.85
CA SER A 294 -2.51 -22.42 -17.09
C SER A 294 -2.99 -21.75 -15.80
N ARG A 295 -4.25 -21.33 -15.74
CA ARG A 295 -4.78 -20.69 -14.53
C ARG A 295 -4.80 -21.69 -13.37
N ALA A 296 -4.19 -21.31 -12.26
CA ALA A 296 -4.13 -22.12 -11.05
C ALA A 296 -4.96 -21.51 -9.92
N HIS A 297 -5.55 -22.37 -9.08
CA HIS A 297 -6.06 -22.01 -7.76
C HIS A 297 -5.03 -22.42 -6.71
N LEU A 298 -4.61 -21.48 -5.86
CA LEU A 298 -3.63 -21.74 -4.81
C LEU A 298 -4.29 -21.70 -3.43
N VAL A 299 -4.14 -22.78 -2.68
CA VAL A 299 -4.43 -22.86 -1.25
C VAL A 299 -3.10 -22.79 -0.51
N THR A 300 -2.84 -21.67 0.15
CA THR A 300 -1.64 -21.46 0.97
C THR A 300 -1.74 -22.15 2.33
N GLN A 301 -0.60 -22.44 2.96
CA GLN A 301 -0.53 -23.03 4.30
C GLN A 301 -1.32 -22.23 5.36
N ARG A 302 -1.39 -20.91 5.18
CA ARG A 302 -2.29 -20.01 5.90
C ARG A 302 -3.28 -19.43 4.90
N PRO A 303 -4.48 -20.00 4.76
CA PRO A 303 -5.42 -19.55 3.75
C PRO A 303 -5.91 -18.13 4.02
N PHE A 304 -5.88 -17.29 2.99
CA PHE A 304 -6.51 -15.98 3.06
C PHE A 304 -8.04 -16.13 3.17
N LEU A 305 -8.61 -15.52 4.20
CA LEU A 305 -10.05 -15.39 4.40
C LEU A 305 -10.37 -13.89 4.54
N PRO A 306 -11.11 -13.29 3.59
CA PRO A 306 -11.43 -11.87 3.66
C PRO A 306 -12.33 -11.59 4.87
N ALA A 307 -12.19 -10.39 5.45
CA ALA A 307 -13.18 -9.86 6.37
C ALA A 307 -14.53 -9.76 5.63
N GLY A 308 -15.60 -10.28 6.23
CA GLY A 308 -16.88 -10.42 5.54
C GLY A 308 -17.67 -11.61 6.05
N THR A 309 -18.33 -12.35 5.16
CA THR A 309 -19.15 -13.53 5.51
C THR A 309 -18.50 -14.84 5.07
N ILE A 310 -18.96 -15.97 5.60
CA ILE A 310 -18.56 -17.31 5.13
C ILE A 310 -18.79 -17.44 3.60
N ARG A 311 -19.91 -16.93 3.10
CA ARG A 311 -20.18 -16.85 1.65
C ARG A 311 -19.07 -16.10 0.93
N ALA A 312 -18.75 -14.88 1.37
CA ALA A 312 -17.72 -14.05 0.74
C ALA A 312 -16.35 -14.73 0.74
N ALA A 313 -16.04 -15.50 1.79
CA ALA A 313 -14.81 -16.27 1.88
C ALA A 313 -14.74 -17.44 0.88
N LEU A 314 -15.89 -18.06 0.56
CA LEU A 314 -16.00 -19.13 -0.44
C LEU A 314 -16.02 -18.59 -1.89
N THR A 315 -16.65 -17.44 -2.12
CA THR A 315 -16.88 -16.87 -3.46
C THR A 315 -15.80 -15.89 -3.93
N VAL A 316 -14.60 -15.92 -3.33
CA VAL A 316 -13.47 -15.06 -3.74
C VAL A 316 -13.10 -15.29 -5.21
N GLY A 317 -13.23 -16.53 -5.69
CA GLY A 317 -12.91 -16.90 -7.08
C GLY A 317 -14.04 -16.67 -8.09
N GLY A 318 -15.24 -16.30 -7.65
CA GLY A 318 -16.42 -16.15 -8.49
C GLY A 318 -17.70 -16.42 -7.71
N GLU A 319 -18.83 -15.92 -8.24
CA GLU A 319 -20.15 -16.21 -7.68
C GLU A 319 -20.49 -17.69 -7.87
N ALA A 320 -21.13 -18.28 -6.85
CA ALA A 320 -21.62 -19.65 -6.89
C ALA A 320 -23.01 -19.71 -6.23
N PRO A 321 -23.92 -20.53 -6.77
CA PRO A 321 -25.24 -20.71 -6.18
C PRO A 321 -25.15 -21.47 -4.84
N ASP A 322 -26.15 -21.28 -3.97
CA ASP A 322 -26.14 -21.80 -2.61
C ASP A 322 -25.98 -23.32 -2.54
N ASP A 323 -26.60 -24.05 -3.46
CA ASP A 323 -26.48 -25.50 -3.55
C ASP A 323 -25.03 -25.95 -3.79
N ALA A 324 -24.29 -25.26 -4.65
CA ALA A 324 -22.87 -25.49 -4.86
C ALA A 324 -22.04 -25.18 -3.61
N LEU A 325 -22.33 -24.06 -2.93
CA LEU A 325 -21.66 -23.69 -1.67
C LEU A 325 -21.88 -24.75 -0.59
N TRP A 326 -23.12 -25.20 -0.39
CA TRP A 326 -23.44 -26.25 0.57
C TRP A 326 -22.86 -27.61 0.16
N SER A 327 -22.79 -27.92 -1.13
CA SER A 327 -22.13 -29.13 -1.64
C SER A 327 -20.64 -29.13 -1.34
N ALA A 328 -19.96 -28.00 -1.55
CA ALA A 328 -18.55 -27.86 -1.23
C ALA A 328 -18.28 -27.96 0.28
N LEU A 329 -19.16 -27.37 1.10
CA LEU A 329 -19.08 -27.49 2.56
C LEU A 329 -19.30 -28.93 3.05
N ARG A 330 -20.23 -29.68 2.45
CA ARG A 330 -20.45 -31.10 2.73
C ARG A 330 -19.23 -31.97 2.41
N ALA A 331 -18.57 -31.70 1.27
CA ALA A 331 -17.37 -32.43 0.86
C ALA A 331 -16.21 -32.30 1.86
N VAL A 332 -16.24 -31.31 2.75
CA VAL A 332 -15.25 -31.11 3.81
C VAL A 332 -15.85 -31.19 5.23
N GLU A 333 -17.07 -31.72 5.36
CA GLU A 333 -17.81 -31.84 6.63
C GLU A 333 -17.85 -30.55 7.46
N LEU A 334 -18.07 -29.42 6.79
CA LEU A 334 -18.30 -28.12 7.44
C LEU A 334 -19.76 -27.65 7.39
N ASP A 335 -20.61 -28.32 6.61
CA ASP A 335 -22.01 -27.95 6.43
C ASP A 335 -22.78 -27.93 7.76
N GLY A 336 -22.65 -28.97 8.60
CA GLY A 336 -23.33 -29.01 9.90
C GLY A 336 -22.90 -27.88 10.84
N PHE A 337 -21.61 -27.56 10.86
CA PHE A 337 -21.08 -26.44 11.63
C PHE A 337 -21.62 -25.10 11.12
N VAL A 338 -21.57 -24.88 9.79
CA VAL A 338 -22.07 -23.64 9.19
C VAL A 338 -23.57 -23.50 9.41
N ALA A 339 -24.36 -24.56 9.24
CA ALA A 339 -25.81 -24.53 9.46
C ALA A 339 -26.21 -24.23 10.91
N ALA A 340 -25.36 -24.61 11.89
CA ALA A 340 -25.59 -24.32 13.30
C ALA A 340 -25.29 -22.85 13.68
N LEU A 341 -24.60 -22.09 12.83
CA LEU A 341 -24.33 -20.67 13.08
C LEU A 341 -25.61 -19.84 12.90
N PRO A 342 -25.82 -18.76 13.69
CA PRO A 342 -27.06 -17.98 13.67
C PRO A 342 -27.47 -17.43 12.30
N SER A 343 -26.50 -17.19 11.42
CA SER A 343 -26.73 -16.65 10.07
C SER A 343 -26.19 -17.55 8.96
N ALA A 344 -25.84 -18.80 9.26
CA ALA A 344 -25.28 -19.76 8.32
C ALA A 344 -24.20 -19.16 7.40
N LEU A 345 -24.40 -19.20 6.08
CA LEU A 345 -23.48 -18.63 5.08
C LEU A 345 -23.27 -17.11 5.22
N ALA A 346 -24.22 -16.39 5.81
CA ALA A 346 -24.14 -14.95 6.05
C ALA A 346 -23.44 -14.61 7.38
N THR A 347 -22.97 -15.59 8.14
CA THR A 347 -22.24 -15.35 9.39
C THR A 347 -20.96 -14.58 9.12
N SER A 348 -20.76 -13.48 9.85
CA SER A 348 -19.59 -12.63 9.73
C SER A 348 -18.35 -13.30 10.31
N LEU A 349 -17.27 -13.29 9.54
CA LEU A 349 -15.91 -13.66 9.94
C LEU A 349 -15.12 -12.38 10.22
N GLY A 350 -14.38 -12.36 11.34
CA GLY A 350 -13.42 -11.29 11.59
C GLY A 350 -12.16 -11.44 10.74
N ASP A 351 -11.20 -10.54 10.93
CA ASP A 351 -9.92 -10.53 10.19
C ASP A 351 -9.23 -11.91 10.24
N GLU A 352 -8.67 -12.34 9.10
CA GLU A 352 -7.97 -13.63 8.94
C GLU A 352 -8.83 -14.85 9.35
N GLY A 353 -10.16 -14.73 9.25
CA GLY A 353 -11.12 -15.76 9.64
C GLY A 353 -11.29 -15.92 11.15
N PHE A 354 -11.09 -14.84 11.92
CA PHE A 354 -11.38 -14.82 13.35
C PHE A 354 -12.82 -15.31 13.62
N GLY A 355 -12.96 -16.26 14.55
CA GLY A 355 -14.20 -17.01 14.80
C GLY A 355 -14.18 -18.46 14.30
N LEU A 356 -13.18 -18.85 13.50
CA LEU A 356 -12.95 -20.23 13.05
C LEU A 356 -11.69 -20.83 13.67
N SER A 357 -11.72 -22.13 13.98
CA SER A 357 -10.52 -22.88 14.35
C SER A 357 -9.54 -23.00 13.17
N ALA A 358 -8.27 -23.28 13.44
CA ALA A 358 -7.27 -23.49 12.36
C ALA A 358 -7.71 -24.59 11.38
N GLY A 359 -8.26 -25.69 11.89
CA GLY A 359 -8.77 -26.77 11.05
C GLY A 359 -10.03 -26.41 10.26
N GLN A 360 -10.93 -25.59 10.81
CA GLN A 360 -12.08 -25.08 10.07
C GLN A 360 -11.65 -24.14 8.93
N ARG A 361 -10.65 -23.29 9.16
CA ARG A 361 -10.09 -22.41 8.11
C ARG A 361 -9.45 -23.21 6.97
N ALA A 362 -8.67 -24.25 7.30
CA ALA A 362 -8.09 -25.14 6.30
C ALA A 362 -9.17 -25.84 5.46
N ARG A 363 -10.19 -26.42 6.11
CA ARG A 363 -11.30 -27.09 5.41
C ARG A 363 -12.12 -26.12 4.56
N LEU A 364 -12.35 -24.90 5.02
CA LEU A 364 -13.04 -23.86 4.25
C LEU A 364 -12.24 -23.47 2.98
N ALA A 365 -10.91 -23.44 3.07
CA ALA A 365 -10.05 -23.19 1.91
C ALA A 365 -10.10 -24.33 0.88
N ILE A 366 -10.22 -25.59 1.33
CA ILE A 366 -10.44 -26.74 0.44
C ILE A 366 -11.83 -26.69 -0.20
N ALA A 367 -12.88 -26.32 0.55
CA ALA A 367 -14.21 -26.06 -0.02
C ALA A 367 -14.15 -24.98 -1.12
N ARG A 368 -13.37 -23.91 -0.91
CA ARG A 368 -13.13 -22.90 -1.95
C ARG A 368 -12.39 -23.45 -3.17
N ALA A 369 -11.42 -24.35 -2.98
CA ALA A 369 -10.73 -25.01 -4.10
C ALA A 369 -11.69 -25.89 -4.92
N ILE A 370 -12.61 -26.60 -4.26
CA ILE A 370 -13.66 -27.41 -4.92
C ILE A 370 -14.59 -26.54 -5.79
N LEU A 371 -14.88 -25.32 -5.35
CA LEU A 371 -15.70 -24.37 -6.11
C LEU A 371 -14.95 -23.73 -7.28
N SER A 372 -13.62 -23.84 -7.33
CA SER A 372 -12.81 -23.20 -8.36
C SER A 372 -12.86 -23.98 -9.68
N ASP A 373 -13.10 -23.26 -10.76
CA ASP A 373 -13.04 -23.77 -12.13
C ASP A 373 -11.61 -23.77 -12.71
N ALA A 374 -10.59 -23.52 -11.89
CA ALA A 374 -9.20 -23.55 -12.32
C ALA A 374 -8.77 -24.98 -12.66
N PRO A 375 -8.17 -25.23 -13.85
CA PRO A 375 -7.69 -26.56 -14.24
C PRO A 375 -6.56 -27.09 -13.35
N ILE A 376 -5.80 -26.19 -12.72
CA ILE A 376 -4.67 -26.53 -11.85
C ILE A 376 -5.00 -26.12 -10.42
N GLN A 377 -4.76 -27.02 -9.46
CA GLN A 377 -5.01 -26.83 -8.04
C GLN A 377 -3.70 -27.06 -7.28
N LEU A 378 -3.22 -26.02 -6.60
CA LEU A 378 -1.97 -26.01 -5.87
C LEU A 378 -2.28 -25.93 -4.38
N LEU A 379 -1.91 -26.95 -3.59
CA LEU A 379 -2.26 -27.03 -2.18
C LEU A 379 -1.01 -27.11 -1.31
N ASP A 380 -0.79 -26.13 -0.44
CA ASP A 380 0.35 -26.06 0.47
C ASP A 380 -0.05 -26.52 1.87
N GLU A 381 0.40 -27.72 2.25
CA GLU A 381 0.11 -28.38 3.53
C GLU A 381 -1.36 -28.32 3.98
N PRO A 382 -2.32 -28.79 3.15
CA PRO A 382 -3.76 -28.60 3.38
C PRO A 382 -4.28 -29.27 4.66
N THR A 383 -3.52 -30.20 5.25
CA THR A 383 -3.91 -30.98 6.43
C THR A 383 -3.03 -30.76 7.67
N ALA A 384 -2.16 -29.73 7.68
CA ALA A 384 -1.22 -29.49 8.78
C ALA A 384 -1.88 -29.29 10.17
N HIS A 385 -3.08 -28.71 10.20
CA HIS A 385 -3.79 -28.32 11.44
C HIS A 385 -5.05 -29.15 11.71
N LEU A 386 -5.13 -30.36 11.14
CA LEU A 386 -6.31 -31.23 11.22
C LEU A 386 -6.06 -32.44 12.13
N ASP A 387 -7.13 -32.85 12.81
CA ASP A 387 -7.19 -34.16 13.46
C ASP A 387 -7.27 -35.29 12.41
N ALA A 388 -7.13 -36.54 12.86
CA ALA A 388 -7.07 -37.69 11.97
C ALA A 388 -8.32 -37.84 11.09
N HIS A 389 -9.51 -37.64 11.67
CA HIS A 389 -10.79 -37.74 10.94
C HIS A 389 -10.89 -36.64 9.87
N ALA A 390 -10.61 -35.39 10.24
CA ALA A 390 -10.62 -34.27 9.31
C ALA A 390 -9.57 -34.41 8.21
N CYS A 391 -8.41 -35.03 8.49
CA CYS A 391 -7.41 -35.37 7.47
C CYS A 391 -7.99 -36.34 6.43
N GLU A 392 -8.66 -37.41 6.86
CA GLU A 392 -9.25 -38.41 5.95
C GLU A 392 -10.30 -37.78 5.03
N VAL A 393 -11.17 -36.94 5.59
CA VAL A 393 -12.17 -36.17 4.83
C VAL A 393 -11.50 -35.30 3.76
N VAL A 394 -10.45 -34.55 4.15
CA VAL A 394 -9.74 -33.67 3.21
C VAL A 394 -8.95 -34.47 2.16
N HIS A 395 -8.33 -35.58 2.52
CA HIS A 395 -7.64 -36.45 1.57
C HIS A 395 -8.62 -37.02 0.51
N SER A 396 -9.82 -37.43 0.95
CA SER A 396 -10.88 -37.88 0.05
C SER A 396 -11.31 -36.76 -0.91
N ALA A 397 -11.52 -35.55 -0.38
CA ALA A 397 -11.87 -34.38 -1.20
C ALA A 397 -10.77 -34.03 -2.23
N ILE A 398 -9.50 -34.06 -1.84
CA ILE A 398 -8.35 -33.84 -2.74
C ILE A 398 -8.30 -34.90 -3.83
N THR A 399 -8.53 -36.16 -3.48
CA THR A 399 -8.52 -37.27 -4.44
C THR A 399 -9.67 -37.14 -5.45
N GLN A 400 -10.85 -36.71 -5.00
CA GLN A 400 -11.98 -36.42 -5.89
C GLN A 400 -11.68 -35.23 -6.82
N LEU A 401 -11.01 -34.20 -6.32
CA LEU A 401 -10.57 -33.06 -7.12
C LEU A 401 -9.57 -33.49 -8.21
N ALA A 402 -8.64 -34.40 -7.87
CA ALA A 402 -7.64 -34.95 -8.79
C ALA A 402 -8.22 -35.77 -9.95
N GLN A 403 -9.46 -36.26 -9.83
CA GLN A 403 -10.14 -36.95 -10.94
C GLN A 403 -10.50 -36.00 -12.10
N ARG A 404 -10.55 -34.69 -11.86
CA ARG A 404 -11.00 -33.68 -12.83
C ARG A 404 -9.95 -32.59 -13.12
N HIS A 405 -8.97 -32.45 -12.25
CA HIS A 405 -7.98 -31.38 -12.28
C HIS A 405 -6.57 -31.94 -12.13
N THR A 406 -5.59 -31.11 -12.45
CA THR A 406 -4.20 -31.34 -12.05
C THR A 406 -4.00 -30.79 -10.66
N VAL A 407 -3.77 -31.68 -9.69
CA VAL A 407 -3.64 -31.32 -8.28
C VAL A 407 -2.20 -31.56 -7.83
N ILE A 408 -1.52 -30.50 -7.43
CA ILE A 408 -0.17 -30.56 -6.88
C ILE A 408 -0.24 -30.21 -5.40
N VAL A 409 0.16 -31.13 -4.53
CA VAL A 409 0.09 -30.98 -3.08
C VAL A 409 1.47 -31.04 -2.46
N VAL A 410 1.81 -30.02 -1.68
CA VAL A 410 2.95 -30.06 -0.77
C VAL A 410 2.47 -30.62 0.57
N THR A 411 3.10 -31.68 1.06
CA THR A 411 2.76 -32.25 2.37
C THR A 411 3.93 -33.02 3.00
N HIS A 412 3.84 -33.26 4.31
CA HIS A 412 4.69 -34.19 5.06
C HIS A 412 3.93 -35.45 5.50
N ARG A 413 2.64 -35.56 5.17
CA ARG A 413 1.76 -36.67 5.59
C ARG A 413 1.90 -37.86 4.64
N THR A 414 2.36 -38.99 5.18
CA THR A 414 2.56 -40.24 4.44
C THR A 414 1.26 -40.80 3.87
N GLU A 415 0.14 -40.54 4.52
CA GLU A 415 -1.19 -41.00 4.10
C GLU A 415 -1.59 -40.40 2.75
N LEU A 416 -1.27 -39.13 2.53
CA LEU A 416 -1.56 -38.47 1.25
C LEU A 416 -0.52 -38.82 0.17
N VAL A 417 0.73 -39.07 0.56
CA VAL A 417 1.77 -39.60 -0.35
C VAL A 417 1.34 -40.96 -0.90
N ALA A 418 0.74 -41.82 -0.07
CA ALA A 418 0.26 -43.14 -0.48
C ALA A 418 -0.91 -43.10 -1.49
N LEU A 419 -1.63 -41.97 -1.55
CA LEU A 419 -2.73 -41.75 -2.51
C LEU A 419 -2.26 -41.09 -3.81
N ALA A 420 -0.99 -40.69 -3.91
CA ALA A 420 -0.49 -39.92 -5.03
C ALA A 420 -0.25 -40.78 -6.28
N ASP A 421 -0.62 -40.26 -7.45
CA ASP A 421 -0.26 -40.85 -8.74
C ASP A 421 1.23 -40.65 -9.03
N HIS A 422 1.75 -39.48 -8.61
CA HIS A 422 3.15 -39.12 -8.74
C HIS A 422 3.69 -38.54 -7.44
N HIS A 423 4.89 -38.96 -7.04
CA HIS A 423 5.58 -38.44 -5.88
C HIS A 423 6.92 -37.83 -6.29
N VAL A 424 7.15 -36.58 -5.90
CA VAL A 424 8.39 -35.84 -6.12
C VAL A 424 8.99 -35.49 -4.77
N HIS A 425 10.25 -35.86 -4.57
CA HIS A 425 11.03 -35.42 -3.42
C HIS A 425 11.87 -34.21 -3.82
N LEU A 426 11.72 -33.10 -3.09
CA LEU A 426 12.46 -31.87 -3.29
C LEU A 426 13.62 -31.81 -2.28
N ASP A 427 14.83 -31.92 -2.79
CA ASP A 427 16.05 -31.74 -2.02
C ASP A 427 16.36 -30.25 -1.81
N PRO A 428 17.01 -29.88 -0.69
CA PRO A 428 17.53 -28.53 -0.53
C PRO A 428 18.51 -28.18 -1.65
N ALA A 429 18.47 -26.93 -2.11
CA ALA A 429 19.41 -26.42 -3.10
C ALA A 429 20.85 -26.69 -2.65
N THR A 430 21.55 -27.54 -3.41
CA THR A 430 22.95 -27.90 -3.14
C THR A 430 23.87 -26.90 -3.84
N GLU A 431 24.91 -26.45 -3.14
CA GLU A 431 25.93 -25.55 -3.69
C GLU A 431 26.67 -26.30 -4.81
N LYS A 432 26.51 -25.90 -6.08
CA LYS A 432 27.50 -26.25 -7.10
C LYS A 432 28.78 -25.49 -6.72
N VAL A 433 29.63 -26.12 -5.92
CA VAL A 433 31.00 -25.65 -5.69
C VAL A 433 31.68 -25.71 -7.05
N ALA A 434 31.81 -24.55 -7.70
CA ALA A 434 32.69 -24.40 -8.85
C ALA A 434 34.10 -24.77 -8.37
N ARG A 435 34.61 -25.92 -8.83
CA ARG A 435 36.00 -26.33 -8.66
C ARG A 435 36.87 -25.66 -9.69
#